data_AF-A0A835WPP2-F1
#
_entry.id   AF-A0A835WPP2-F1
#
_cell.length_a   1.000
_cell.length_b   1.000
_cell.length_c   1.000
_cell.angle_alpha   90.00
_cell.angle_beta   90.00
_cell.angle_gamma   90.00
#
_symmetry.space_group_name_H-M   'P 1'
#
loop_
_entity.id
_entity.type
_entity.pdbx_description
1 polymer ?
#
loop_
_entity_poly.entity_id
_entity_poly.type
_entity_poly.pdbx_seq_one_letter_code
_entity_poly.pdbx_strand_id
1 'polypeptide(L)'
;MRVRVQPRLQVENWSLYWKESMATDTRCLKPVVVELPGTSATATATAIATAVPAATPGGGGGGAAATAATVADLLAAHAAAQGWPPATALVRLDGFTAPWERVLLRGRELQPEQSLAQLAAAASSAAAAAAAGKGVAAGAQEAGYGPKAGAKQQSSQPGEAGAEEAQAAMATAAATEGDGEGDDDLLTVTLVRVVLKADGWKIKQPGDFLESDSDDDDDDDDDEGEGDADVEGKSGAKPLAALAP
;
A
#
# COMPACT_ATOMS: atom_id res chain seq x y z
N MET A 1 16.06 8.21 -12.60
CA MET A 1 15.51 8.97 -11.45
C MET A 1 15.30 8.00 -10.31
N ARG A 2 15.65 8.36 -9.07
CA ARG A 2 15.44 7.51 -7.89
C ARG A 2 14.20 7.99 -7.15
N VAL A 3 13.33 7.06 -6.74
CA VAL A 3 12.07 7.36 -6.04
C VAL A 3 11.99 6.47 -4.80
N ARG A 4 11.67 7.06 -3.65
CA ARG A 4 11.45 6.31 -2.41
C ARG A 4 9.98 5.90 -2.35
N VAL A 5 9.73 4.60 -2.43
CA VAL A 5 8.38 4.02 -2.35
C VAL A 5 8.13 3.54 -0.94
N GLN A 6 6.99 3.91 -0.37
CA GLN A 6 6.44 3.37 0.87
C GLN A 6 5.30 2.39 0.52
N PRO A 7 5.59 1.10 0.35
CA PRO A 7 4.58 0.12 -0.03
C PRO A 7 3.62 -0.17 1.12
N ARG A 8 2.34 -0.28 0.78
CA ARG A 8 1.24 -0.71 1.65
C ARG A 8 0.46 -1.82 0.97
N LEU A 9 0.26 -2.91 1.68
CA LEU A 9 -0.56 -4.04 1.22
C LEU A 9 -1.92 -3.96 1.91
N GLN A 10 -2.97 -3.71 1.14
CA GLN A 10 -4.34 -3.66 1.61
C GLN A 10 -5.01 -5.00 1.30
N VAL A 11 -5.19 -5.83 2.32
CA VAL A 11 -5.88 -7.12 2.20
C VAL A 11 -7.36 -6.87 2.47
N GLU A 12 -8.18 -7.04 1.44
CA GLU A 12 -9.63 -6.91 1.54
C GLU A 12 -10.27 -8.29 1.64
N ASN A 13 -11.06 -8.48 2.69
CA ASN A 13 -11.85 -9.67 2.92
C ASN A 13 -13.16 -9.53 2.13
N TRP A 14 -13.20 -10.12 0.94
CA TRP A 14 -14.27 -9.89 -0.03
C TRP A 14 -15.34 -10.97 0.07
N SER A 15 -16.59 -10.58 0.37
CA SER A 15 -17.70 -11.52 0.36
C SER A 15 -18.17 -11.78 -1.06
N LEU A 16 -18.13 -13.04 -1.50
CA LEU A 16 -18.66 -13.42 -2.81
C LEU A 16 -20.20 -13.42 -2.88
N TYR A 17 -20.87 -13.50 -1.73
CA TYR A 17 -22.34 -13.45 -1.67
C TYR A 17 -22.84 -12.01 -1.77
N TRP A 18 -22.27 -11.11 -0.98
CA TRP A 18 -22.66 -9.70 -0.96
C TRP A 18 -21.97 -8.86 -2.04
N LYS A 19 -20.86 -9.37 -2.61
CA LYS A 19 -20.02 -8.67 -3.59
C LYS A 19 -19.50 -7.34 -3.06
N GLU A 20 -19.09 -7.35 -1.79
CA GLU A 20 -18.57 -6.18 -1.09
C GLU A 20 -17.47 -6.58 -0.11
N SER A 21 -16.64 -5.60 0.30
CA SER A 21 -15.58 -5.81 1.29
C SER A 21 -16.19 -5.86 2.71
N MET A 22 -15.90 -6.93 3.44
CA MET A 22 -16.33 -7.14 4.83
C MET A 22 -15.33 -6.56 5.84
N ALA A 23 -14.04 -6.59 5.49
CA ALA A 23 -12.97 -6.12 6.36
C ALA A 23 -11.74 -5.75 5.54
N THR A 24 -10.99 -4.75 6.01
CA THR A 24 -9.77 -4.28 5.36
C THR A 24 -8.62 -4.31 6.37
N ASP A 25 -7.57 -5.07 6.08
CA ASP A 25 -6.31 -5.10 6.83
C ASP A 25 -5.21 -4.43 6.00
N THR A 26 -4.60 -3.37 6.53
CA THR A 26 -3.55 -2.63 5.83
C THR A 26 -2.20 -2.84 6.50
N ARG A 27 -1.25 -3.41 5.75
CA ARG A 27 0.11 -3.69 6.22
C ARG A 27 1.09 -2.71 5.60
N CYS A 28 1.81 -1.97 6.44
CA CYS A 28 2.93 -1.14 6.00
C CYS A 28 4.15 -2.04 5.78
N LEU A 29 4.69 -2.02 4.56
CA LEU A 29 5.87 -2.78 4.19
C LEU A 29 7.13 -1.89 4.27
N LYS A 30 8.31 -2.52 4.23
CA LYS A 30 9.59 -1.81 4.28
C LYS A 30 9.71 -0.86 3.06
N PRO A 31 10.08 0.42 3.27
CA PRO A 31 10.35 1.33 2.15
C PRO A 31 11.43 0.80 1.21
N VAL A 32 11.24 1.00 -0.08
CA VAL A 32 12.15 0.56 -1.15
C VAL A 32 12.51 1.76 -2.03
N VAL A 33 13.79 1.91 -2.36
CA VAL A 33 14.23 2.90 -3.35
C VAL A 33 14.22 2.23 -4.72
N VAL A 34 13.44 2.78 -5.65
CA VAL A 34 13.29 2.26 -7.01
C VAL A 34 14.05 3.17 -7.97
N GLU A 35 14.90 2.57 -8.80
CA GLU A 35 15.61 3.27 -9.87
C GLU A 35 14.81 3.15 -11.17
N LEU A 36 14.33 4.29 -11.65
CA LEU A 36 13.61 4.37 -12.90
C LEU A 36 14.57 4.80 -14.01
N PRO A 37 14.38 4.27 -15.24
CA PRO A 37 15.07 4.77 -16.42
C PRO A 37 14.65 6.23 -16.64
N GLY A 38 15.38 7.14 -16.01
CA GLY A 38 15.36 8.53 -16.37
C GLY A 38 16.24 8.71 -17.59
N THR A 39 16.01 9.78 -18.33
CA THR A 39 16.90 10.40 -19.30
C THR A 39 18.24 10.83 -18.69
N SER A 40 18.91 9.95 -17.96
CA SER A 40 20.36 10.04 -17.79
C SER A 40 20.95 9.51 -19.09
N ALA A 41 21.29 10.45 -19.96
CA ALA A 41 22.22 10.23 -21.06
C ALA A 41 23.54 9.69 -20.47
N THR A 42 23.61 8.40 -20.18
CA THR A 42 24.82 7.62 -20.02
C THR A 42 24.47 6.23 -20.52
N ALA A 43 24.41 6.15 -21.85
CA ALA A 43 24.43 4.88 -22.55
C ALA A 43 25.79 4.22 -22.28
N THR A 44 25.86 3.38 -21.25
CA THR A 44 26.83 2.28 -21.26
C THR A 44 26.14 1.12 -21.96
N ALA A 45 26.15 1.21 -23.29
CA ALA A 45 25.79 0.11 -24.15
C ALA A 45 26.78 -1.05 -23.91
N THR A 46 26.39 -2.03 -23.10
CA THR A 46 26.99 -3.36 -23.21
C THR A 46 26.23 -4.08 -24.32
N ALA A 47 26.63 -3.77 -25.55
CA ALA A 47 26.26 -4.54 -26.72
C ALA A 47 27.01 -5.86 -26.67
N ILE A 48 26.33 -6.94 -26.28
CA ILE A 48 26.78 -8.29 -26.64
C ILE A 48 26.23 -8.56 -28.04
N ALA A 49 26.99 -8.11 -29.04
CA ALA A 49 26.73 -8.44 -30.43
C ALA A 49 27.00 -9.94 -30.65
N THR A 50 25.95 -10.72 -30.87
CA THR A 50 26.07 -11.98 -31.63
C THR A 50 25.29 -11.80 -32.91
N ALA A 51 26.06 -11.65 -33.99
CA ALA A 51 25.59 -11.38 -35.33
C ALA A 51 24.87 -12.58 -35.96
N VAL A 52 23.74 -12.33 -36.64
CA VAL A 52 23.28 -13.09 -37.81
C VAL A 52 22.67 -12.08 -38.80
N PRO A 53 23.03 -12.09 -40.10
CA PRO A 53 22.75 -10.97 -40.99
C PRO A 53 21.49 -11.11 -41.87
N ALA A 54 21.01 -9.94 -42.29
CA ALA A 54 20.41 -9.60 -43.59
C ALA A 54 18.93 -9.93 -43.87
N ALA A 55 18.08 -8.93 -43.65
CA ALA A 55 17.23 -8.32 -44.70
C ALA A 55 16.80 -6.89 -44.29
N THR A 56 16.75 -6.00 -45.27
CA THR A 56 16.61 -4.53 -45.21
C THR A 56 15.58 -4.13 -46.31
N PRO A 57 15.01 -2.91 -46.42
CA PRO A 57 14.62 -1.85 -45.47
C PRO A 57 13.13 -1.42 -45.58
N GLY A 58 12.69 -0.55 -44.67
CA GLY A 58 11.52 0.32 -44.82
C GLY A 58 10.92 0.59 -43.44
N GLY A 59 11.16 1.70 -42.76
CA GLY A 59 10.97 3.08 -43.20
C GLY A 59 10.09 3.72 -42.11
N GLY A 60 10.69 4.54 -41.26
CA GLY A 60 10.00 5.13 -40.11
C GLY A 60 10.92 5.40 -38.93
N GLY A 61 11.98 6.18 -39.17
CA GLY A 61 12.80 6.75 -38.10
C GLY A 61 12.01 7.79 -37.30
N GLY A 62 11.13 7.31 -36.42
CA GLY A 62 10.68 8.10 -35.28
C GLY A 62 11.80 8.08 -34.26
N GLY A 63 12.58 9.15 -34.19
CA GLY A 63 13.49 9.36 -33.06
C GLY A 63 12.66 9.21 -31.79
N ALA A 64 12.91 8.14 -31.03
CA ALA A 64 12.22 7.88 -29.79
C ALA A 64 12.58 9.01 -28.83
N ALA A 65 11.75 10.06 -28.80
CA ALA A 65 11.80 11.07 -27.78
C ALA A 65 11.75 10.32 -26.46
N ALA A 66 12.83 10.38 -25.70
CA ALA A 66 12.95 9.64 -24.47
C ALA A 66 11.81 10.06 -23.54
N THR A 67 10.80 9.20 -23.46
CA THR A 67 9.58 9.44 -22.71
C THR A 67 9.96 9.55 -21.24
N ALA A 68 9.58 10.67 -20.61
CA ALA A 68 9.80 10.86 -19.19
C ALA A 68 9.14 9.71 -18.42
N ALA A 69 9.83 9.18 -17.40
CA ALA A 69 9.31 8.09 -16.58
C ALA A 69 7.94 8.46 -15.98
N THR A 70 6.98 7.56 -16.15
CA THR A 70 5.59 7.72 -15.73
C THR A 70 5.31 6.97 -14.42
N VAL A 71 4.14 7.20 -13.84
CA VAL A 71 3.68 6.44 -12.66
C VAL A 71 3.48 4.96 -13.01
N ALA A 72 3.07 4.62 -14.22
CA ALA A 72 2.98 3.24 -14.70
C ALA A 72 4.35 2.54 -14.71
N ASP A 73 5.42 3.24 -15.15
CA ASP A 73 6.79 2.70 -15.12
C ASP A 73 7.24 2.44 -13.67
N LEU A 74 6.86 3.32 -12.74
CA LEU A 74 7.12 3.13 -11.32
C LEU A 74 6.41 1.91 -10.74
N LEU A 75 5.13 1.70 -11.08
CA LEU A 75 4.39 0.52 -10.65
C LEU A 75 5.05 -0.77 -11.15
N ALA A 76 5.42 -0.81 -12.42
CA ALA A 76 6.10 -1.96 -13.03
C ALA A 76 7.47 -2.23 -12.37
N ALA A 77 8.30 -1.19 -12.18
CA ALA A 77 9.60 -1.32 -11.54
C ALA A 77 9.48 -1.73 -10.06
N HIS A 78 8.47 -1.22 -9.34
CA HIS A 78 8.21 -1.60 -7.96
C HIS A 78 7.77 -3.07 -7.85
N ALA A 79 6.82 -3.50 -8.69
CA ALA A 79 6.35 -4.89 -8.71
C ALA A 79 7.52 -5.85 -9.00
N ALA A 80 8.38 -5.51 -9.97
CA ALA A 80 9.59 -6.28 -10.26
C ALA A 80 10.56 -6.34 -9.06
N ALA A 81 10.77 -5.21 -8.37
CA ALA A 81 11.63 -5.16 -7.18
C ALA A 81 11.09 -6.00 -6.00
N GLN A 82 9.78 -6.15 -5.88
CA GLN A 82 9.12 -6.97 -4.85
C GLN A 82 8.91 -8.44 -5.28
N GLY A 83 9.21 -8.79 -6.54
CA GLY A 83 8.86 -10.10 -7.10
C GLY A 83 7.35 -10.34 -7.18
N TRP A 84 6.55 -9.29 -7.26
CA TRP A 84 5.09 -9.39 -7.36
C TRP A 84 4.64 -9.56 -8.81
N PRO A 85 3.56 -10.33 -9.06
CA PRO A 85 2.97 -10.40 -10.39
C PRO A 85 2.42 -9.02 -10.79
N PRO A 86 2.38 -8.68 -12.09
CA PRO A 86 1.76 -7.44 -12.53
C PRO A 86 0.27 -7.44 -12.20
N ALA A 87 -0.32 -6.26 -11.95
CA ALA A 87 -1.75 -6.12 -11.65
C ALA A 87 -2.67 -6.72 -12.73
N THR A 88 -2.22 -6.74 -13.99
CA THR A 88 -2.94 -7.35 -15.12
C THR A 88 -3.01 -8.87 -15.06
N ALA A 89 -2.14 -9.53 -14.28
CA ALA A 89 -2.16 -10.97 -14.06
C ALA A 89 -3.03 -11.39 -12.85
N LEU A 90 -3.57 -10.44 -12.09
CA LEU A 90 -4.42 -10.73 -10.93
C LEU A 90 -5.85 -11.04 -11.37
N VAL A 91 -6.43 -12.09 -10.78
CA VAL A 91 -7.83 -12.49 -11.01
C VAL A 91 -8.75 -11.52 -10.26
N ARG A 92 -9.67 -10.88 -10.99
CA ARG A 92 -10.73 -10.04 -10.39
C ARG A 92 -11.87 -10.92 -9.91
N LEU A 93 -12.28 -10.74 -8.66
CA LEU A 93 -13.50 -11.35 -8.13
C LEU A 93 -14.73 -10.62 -8.68
N ASP A 94 -15.85 -11.33 -8.76
CA ASP A 94 -17.11 -10.75 -9.23
C ASP A 94 -17.54 -9.57 -8.33
N GLY A 95 -17.95 -8.47 -8.96
CA GLY A 95 -18.29 -7.21 -8.30
C GLY A 95 -17.13 -6.28 -7.95
N PHE A 96 -15.87 -6.73 -7.98
CA PHE A 96 -14.72 -5.87 -7.67
C PHE A 96 -14.33 -4.99 -8.86
N THR A 97 -14.52 -3.68 -8.72
CA THR A 97 -14.26 -2.69 -9.79
C THR A 97 -13.10 -1.74 -9.50
N ALA A 98 -12.64 -1.67 -8.26
CA ALA A 98 -11.56 -0.78 -7.84
C ALA A 98 -10.21 -1.13 -8.50
N PRO A 99 -9.27 -0.17 -8.61
CA PRO A 99 -7.93 -0.45 -9.11
C PRO A 99 -7.15 -1.33 -8.13
N TRP A 100 -6.36 -2.26 -8.67
CA TRP A 100 -5.47 -3.12 -7.87
C TRP A 100 -4.33 -2.36 -7.21
N GLU A 101 -3.89 -1.28 -7.82
CA GLU A 101 -2.73 -0.50 -7.38
C GLU A 101 -3.05 0.98 -7.47
N ARG A 102 -2.69 1.74 -6.44
CA ARG A 102 -2.84 3.19 -6.35
C ARG A 102 -1.53 3.80 -5.89
N VAL A 103 -1.16 4.95 -6.46
CA VAL A 103 0.03 5.70 -6.05
C VAL A 103 -0.40 7.04 -5.48
N LEU A 104 0.04 7.34 -4.26
CA LEU A 104 -0.30 8.56 -3.54
C LEU A 104 0.97 9.41 -3.36
N LEU A 105 0.88 10.69 -3.70
CA LEU A 105 1.89 11.70 -3.38
C LEU A 105 1.26 12.74 -2.46
N ARG A 106 1.72 12.80 -1.20
CA ARG A 106 1.20 13.72 -0.17
C ARG A 106 -0.33 13.64 -0.02
N GLY A 107 -0.87 12.43 -0.01
CA GLY A 107 -2.31 12.15 0.11
C GLY A 107 -3.12 12.35 -1.17
N ARG A 108 -2.52 12.72 -2.31
CA ARG A 108 -3.19 12.83 -3.61
C ARG A 108 -2.90 11.62 -4.49
N GLU A 109 -3.95 11.02 -5.04
CA GLU A 109 -3.82 9.94 -6.01
C GLU A 109 -3.27 10.43 -7.34
N LEU A 110 -2.28 9.70 -7.85
CA LEU A 110 -1.63 9.96 -9.13
C LEU A 110 -2.21 9.04 -10.20
N GLN A 111 -2.35 9.58 -11.41
CA GLN A 111 -2.78 8.80 -12.57
C GLN A 111 -1.58 8.09 -13.22
N PRO A 112 -1.75 6.88 -13.78
CA PRO A 112 -0.66 6.08 -14.36
C PRO A 112 0.19 6.83 -15.41
N GLU A 113 -0.43 7.71 -16.20
CA GLU A 113 0.20 8.47 -17.27
C GLU A 113 0.95 9.73 -16.82
N GLN A 114 0.88 10.10 -15.53
CA GLN A 114 1.55 11.30 -15.03
C GLN A 114 3.08 11.14 -15.03
N SER A 115 3.78 12.21 -15.43
CA SER A 115 5.24 12.28 -15.43
C SER A 115 5.79 12.48 -14.02
N LEU A 116 6.66 11.59 -13.58
CA LEU A 116 7.30 11.68 -12.26
C LEU A 116 8.26 12.86 -12.15
N ALA A 117 8.90 13.25 -13.26
CA ALA A 117 9.78 14.41 -13.29
C ALA A 117 9.00 15.72 -13.04
N GLN A 118 7.81 15.85 -13.64
CA GLN A 118 6.94 17.00 -13.42
C GLN A 118 6.41 17.03 -11.99
N LEU A 119 6.04 15.88 -11.44
CA LEU A 119 5.57 15.75 -10.05
C LEU A 119 6.67 16.10 -9.04
N ALA A 120 7.91 15.67 -9.27
CA ALA A 120 9.04 16.04 -8.43
C ALA A 120 9.30 17.55 -8.46
N ALA A 121 9.33 18.16 -9.65
CA ALA A 121 9.51 19.61 -9.79
C ALA A 121 8.40 20.41 -9.06
N ALA A 122 7.15 19.96 -9.17
CA ALA A 122 6.01 20.57 -8.46
C ALA A 122 6.09 20.36 -6.93
N ALA A 123 6.55 19.20 -6.49
CA ALA A 123 6.71 18.90 -5.06
C ALA A 123 7.80 19.77 -4.40
N SER A 124 8.91 20.00 -5.10
CA SER A 124 10.01 20.87 -4.67
C SER A 124 9.60 22.35 -4.63
N SER A 125 8.90 22.85 -5.65
CA SER A 125 8.45 24.25 -5.67
C SER A 125 7.41 24.54 -4.57
N ALA A 126 6.50 23.61 -4.29
CA ALA A 126 5.56 23.73 -3.19
C ALA A 126 6.26 23.74 -1.81
N ALA A 127 7.32 22.94 -1.64
CA ALA A 127 8.10 22.93 -0.41
C ALA A 127 8.84 24.27 -0.20
N ALA A 128 9.44 24.80 -1.26
CA ALA A 128 10.09 26.12 -1.23
C ALA A 128 9.10 27.25 -0.88
N ALA A 129 7.90 27.23 -1.45
CA ALA A 129 6.85 28.21 -1.14
C ALA A 129 6.39 28.11 0.33
N ALA A 130 6.22 26.90 0.86
CA ALA A 130 5.84 26.69 2.26
C ALA A 130 6.92 27.18 3.24
N ALA A 131 8.20 27.01 2.90
CA ALA A 131 9.32 27.52 3.68
C ALA A 131 9.35 29.06 3.72
N ALA A 132 9.09 29.71 2.57
CA ALA A 132 9.04 31.17 2.48
C ALA A 132 7.87 31.78 3.30
N GLY A 133 6.71 31.11 3.34
CA GLY A 133 5.52 31.59 4.07
C GLY A 133 5.64 31.58 5.60
N LYS A 134 6.48 30.70 6.18
CA LYS A 134 6.68 30.64 7.64
C LYS A 134 7.51 31.80 8.22
N GLY A 135 8.19 32.59 7.38
CA GLY A 135 9.10 33.65 7.83
C GLY A 135 8.46 34.99 8.25
N VAL A 136 7.14 35.17 8.11
CA VAL A 136 6.49 36.50 8.25
C VAL A 136 5.62 36.64 9.51
N ALA A 137 5.37 35.57 10.27
CA ALA A 137 4.44 35.57 11.41
C ALA A 137 5.10 35.57 12.81
N ALA A 138 6.32 36.09 12.94
CA ALA A 138 7.00 36.25 14.22
C ALA A 138 7.19 37.74 14.55
N GLY A 139 6.09 38.44 14.86
CA GLY A 139 6.19 39.83 15.31
C GLY A 139 4.88 40.61 15.30
N ALA A 140 3.91 40.24 16.14
CA ALA A 140 2.95 41.13 16.79
C ALA A 140 1.77 40.34 17.38
N GLN A 141 1.75 40.12 18.69
CA GLN A 141 0.55 40.27 19.53
C GLN A 141 0.92 39.99 20.99
N GLU A 142 1.53 40.99 21.61
CA GLU A 142 1.43 41.18 23.05
C GLU A 142 0.39 42.28 23.27
N ALA A 143 -0.77 41.92 23.81
CA ALA A 143 -1.69 42.75 24.62
C ALA A 143 -3.13 42.25 24.47
N GLY A 144 -3.77 41.92 25.61
CA GLY A 144 -5.23 41.86 25.68
C GLY A 144 -5.80 40.80 26.60
N TYR A 145 -5.53 40.92 27.90
CA TYR A 145 -6.24 40.21 28.97
C TYR A 145 -7.73 40.64 28.98
N GLY A 146 -8.67 39.68 28.99
CA GLY A 146 -10.11 39.95 29.13
C GLY A 146 -10.92 38.70 29.53
N PRO A 147 -11.74 38.73 30.60
CA PRO A 147 -12.29 37.52 31.23
C PRO A 147 -13.73 37.13 30.82
N LYS A 148 -13.98 35.81 30.90
CA LYS A 148 -15.20 35.03 31.24
C LYS A 148 -16.61 35.61 30.97
N ALA A 149 -17.45 34.85 30.26
CA ALA A 149 -18.73 34.33 30.77
C ALA A 149 -19.36 33.36 29.74
N GLY A 150 -19.96 32.26 30.22
CA GLY A 150 -20.25 31.08 29.42
C GLY A 150 -21.61 31.00 28.72
N ALA A 151 -21.85 29.86 28.08
CA ALA A 151 -23.19 29.38 27.72
C ALA A 151 -23.16 27.89 27.33
N LYS A 152 -23.86 27.10 28.15
CA LYS A 152 -24.77 25.98 27.81
C LYS A 152 -24.27 24.86 26.89
N GLN A 153 -24.04 23.71 27.53
CA GLN A 153 -24.21 22.36 26.96
C GLN A 153 -25.59 22.23 26.32
N GLN A 154 -25.63 21.80 25.06
CA GLN A 154 -26.84 21.32 24.42
C GLN A 154 -26.53 19.95 23.79
N SER A 155 -27.05 18.92 24.46
CA SER A 155 -27.15 17.54 24.01
C SER A 155 -28.00 17.44 22.75
N SER A 156 -27.51 16.80 21.70
CA SER A 156 -28.31 16.29 20.59
C SER A 156 -27.68 15.03 20.02
N GLN A 157 -28.58 14.15 19.59
CA GLN A 157 -28.49 12.70 19.44
C GLN A 157 -27.52 12.20 18.34
N PRO A 158 -27.10 10.91 18.40
CA PRO A 158 -26.47 10.24 17.27
C PRO A 158 -27.55 9.82 16.26
N GLY A 159 -27.54 10.45 15.09
CA GLY A 159 -28.26 9.99 13.90
C GLY A 159 -27.33 9.15 13.04
N GLU A 160 -27.80 7.97 12.65
CA GLU A 160 -27.19 7.06 11.68
C GLU A 160 -26.80 7.83 10.40
N ALA A 161 -25.51 7.88 10.10
CA ALA A 161 -24.98 8.34 8.82
C ALA A 161 -24.25 7.18 8.16
N GLY A 162 -24.68 6.89 6.93
CA GLY A 162 -24.27 5.75 6.12
C GLY A 162 -22.78 5.68 5.80
N ALA A 163 -22.39 4.46 5.46
CA ALA A 163 -21.05 4.01 5.14
C ALA A 163 -20.53 4.53 3.78
N GLU A 164 -20.19 5.83 3.69
CA GLU A 164 -19.49 6.35 2.49
C GLU A 164 -18.31 7.30 2.80
N GLU A 165 -17.71 7.24 4.00
CA GLU A 165 -16.57 8.09 4.33
C GLU A 165 -15.48 7.34 5.12
N ALA A 166 -14.80 6.40 4.46
CA ALA A 166 -13.63 5.70 5.04
C ALA A 166 -12.30 5.95 4.29
N GLN A 167 -12.24 6.89 3.34
CA GLN A 167 -11.01 7.12 2.54
C GLN A 167 -10.14 8.32 2.98
N ALA A 168 -10.50 9.07 4.04
CA ALA A 168 -9.81 10.34 4.35
C ALA A 168 -8.80 10.30 5.53
N ALA A 169 -8.68 9.21 6.30
CA ALA A 169 -7.92 9.23 7.56
C ALA A 169 -6.49 8.62 7.52
N MET A 170 -6.00 8.09 6.39
CA MET A 170 -4.76 7.30 6.36
C MET A 170 -3.46 8.06 5.98
N ALA A 171 -3.48 9.39 5.88
CA ALA A 171 -2.34 10.18 5.39
C ALA A 171 -1.33 10.68 6.45
N THR A 172 -1.49 10.36 7.73
CA THR A 172 -0.64 10.90 8.82
C THR A 172 0.04 9.82 9.67
N ALA A 173 0.77 8.91 9.03
CA ALA A 173 1.71 8.02 9.73
C ALA A 173 2.88 7.64 8.81
N ALA A 174 3.88 8.52 8.67
CA ALA A 174 5.24 8.20 8.17
C ALA A 174 6.17 9.43 8.21
N ALA A 175 6.44 9.96 9.39
CA ALA A 175 7.63 10.75 9.72
C ALA A 175 7.76 10.57 11.23
N THR A 176 8.71 9.80 11.73
CA THR A 176 10.13 10.12 11.97
C THR A 176 10.70 8.78 12.45
N GLU A 177 11.86 8.29 12.02
CA GLU A 177 13.15 8.51 12.68
C GLU A 177 14.20 7.70 11.91
N GLY A 178 15.36 8.31 11.65
CA GLY A 178 16.48 7.64 10.99
C GLY A 178 17.47 8.65 10.44
N ASP A 179 18.44 9.04 11.27
CA ASP A 179 19.72 9.65 10.90
C ASP A 179 20.31 8.95 9.66
N GLY A 180 20.16 9.58 8.50
CA GLY A 180 20.61 9.06 7.22
C GLY A 180 20.98 10.21 6.31
N GLU A 181 22.21 10.68 6.46
CA GLU A 181 22.84 11.74 5.70
C GLU A 181 22.76 11.45 4.17
N GLY A 182 21.88 12.16 3.45
CA GLY A 182 21.94 12.29 1.99
C GLY A 182 20.77 11.80 1.13
N ASP A 183 19.67 11.28 1.70
CA ASP A 183 18.49 10.80 0.92
C ASP A 183 17.26 11.74 0.97
N ASP A 184 17.42 12.94 1.54
CA ASP A 184 16.31 13.88 1.82
C ASP A 184 15.62 14.43 0.55
N ASP A 185 16.31 14.37 -0.59
CA ASP A 185 15.81 14.92 -1.87
C ASP A 185 15.03 13.89 -2.71
N LEU A 186 14.88 12.66 -2.24
CA LEU A 186 14.12 11.65 -2.98
C LEU A 186 12.62 11.95 -2.96
N LEU A 187 12.01 11.93 -4.14
CA LEU A 187 10.56 11.93 -4.27
C LEU A 187 10.00 10.73 -3.50
N THR A 188 9.24 11.00 -2.45
CA THR A 188 8.62 9.97 -1.61
C THR A 188 7.16 9.80 -1.98
N VAL A 189 6.77 8.57 -2.32
CA VAL A 189 5.40 8.20 -2.71
C VAL A 189 4.93 7.00 -1.90
N THR A 190 3.63 6.92 -1.63
CA THR A 190 3.00 5.75 -1.02
C THR A 190 2.35 4.92 -2.11
N LEU A 191 2.70 3.65 -2.22
CA LEU A 191 2.08 2.72 -3.16
C LEU A 191 1.16 1.80 -2.37
N VAL A 192 -0.12 1.77 -2.72
CA VAL A 192 -1.11 0.89 -2.11
C VAL A 192 -1.45 -0.20 -3.12
N ARG A 193 -1.28 -1.47 -2.74
CA ARG A 193 -1.69 -2.61 -3.54
C ARG A 193 -2.79 -3.37 -2.81
N VAL A 194 -3.91 -3.59 -3.49
CA VAL A 194 -5.06 -4.35 -2.99
C VAL A 194 -4.88 -5.82 -3.31
N VAL A 195 -5.14 -6.68 -2.31
CA VAL A 195 -5.22 -8.13 -2.46
C VAL A 195 -6.56 -8.57 -1.92
N LEU A 196 -7.34 -9.26 -2.75
CA LEU A 196 -8.61 -9.82 -2.33
C LEU A 196 -8.38 -11.19 -1.71
N LYS A 197 -8.87 -11.36 -0.49
CA LYS A 197 -9.08 -12.65 0.15
C LYS A 197 -10.57 -12.94 0.05
N ALA A 198 -10.96 -13.94 -0.73
CA ALA A 198 -12.35 -14.35 -0.78
C ALA A 198 -12.77 -14.92 0.57
N ASP A 199 -13.82 -14.35 1.16
CA ASP A 199 -14.48 -14.84 2.37
C ASP A 199 -15.88 -15.32 2.06
N GLY A 200 -16.25 -16.44 2.69
CA GLY A 200 -17.25 -17.33 2.13
C GLY A 200 -16.67 -18.00 0.89
N TRP A 201 -16.24 -19.26 0.94
CA TRP A 201 -16.99 -20.40 1.41
C TRP A 201 -15.99 -21.44 1.94
N LYS A 202 -16.38 -22.25 2.94
CA LYS A 202 -15.97 -23.65 2.89
C LYS A 202 -16.49 -24.12 1.53
N ILE A 203 -15.65 -24.15 0.51
CA ILE A 203 -15.99 -24.85 -0.74
C ILE A 203 -16.19 -26.28 -0.27
N LYS A 204 -17.44 -26.69 -0.07
CA LYS A 204 -17.78 -28.11 0.05
C LYS A 204 -17.31 -28.71 -1.27
N GLN A 205 -16.10 -29.27 -1.28
CA GLN A 205 -15.63 -30.06 -2.40
C GLN A 205 -16.69 -31.16 -2.62
N PRO A 206 -17.03 -31.56 -3.85
CA PRO A 206 -17.88 -32.72 -4.07
C PRO A 206 -17.17 -33.95 -3.49
N GLY A 207 -17.54 -34.35 -2.27
CA GLY A 207 -16.83 -35.34 -1.45
C GLY A 207 -16.56 -34.90 0.00
N ASP A 208 -16.64 -33.60 0.29
CA ASP A 208 -16.58 -33.01 1.65
C ASP A 208 -17.98 -33.02 2.29
N PHE A 209 -18.63 -34.18 2.19
CA PHE A 209 -19.86 -34.54 2.91
C PHE A 209 -19.51 -35.19 4.26
N LEU A 210 -18.29 -35.00 4.79
CA LEU A 210 -17.93 -35.48 6.12
C LEU A 210 -18.76 -34.69 7.16
N GLU A 211 -19.98 -35.18 7.39
CA GLU A 211 -20.33 -35.85 8.64
C GLU A 211 -19.91 -35.06 9.89
N SER A 212 -20.45 -33.85 10.06
CA SER A 212 -21.03 -33.59 11.38
C SER A 212 -22.44 -34.14 11.34
N ASP A 213 -22.51 -35.45 11.56
CA ASP A 213 -23.63 -36.07 12.25
C ASP A 213 -23.74 -35.33 13.58
N SER A 214 -24.66 -34.36 13.63
CA SER A 214 -25.08 -33.72 14.87
C SER A 214 -26.24 -34.56 15.39
N ASP A 215 -25.90 -35.81 15.72
CA ASP A 215 -26.70 -36.78 16.47
C ASP A 215 -25.73 -37.30 17.53
N ASP A 216 -25.83 -36.72 18.73
CA ASP A 216 -25.24 -37.10 20.03
C ASP A 216 -25.20 -35.80 20.87
N ASP A 217 -25.74 -35.69 22.06
CA ASP A 217 -26.80 -36.38 22.79
C ASP A 217 -27.00 -35.42 23.99
N ASP A 218 -28.23 -35.02 24.28
CA ASP A 218 -28.56 -34.50 25.60
C ASP A 218 -28.34 -35.66 26.58
N ASP A 219 -27.22 -35.68 27.31
CA ASP A 219 -27.19 -36.34 28.61
C ASP A 219 -26.25 -35.58 29.56
N ASP A 220 -26.92 -35.04 30.58
CA ASP A 220 -26.40 -34.59 31.86
C ASP A 220 -25.28 -35.50 32.37
N ASP A 221 -24.16 -34.92 32.81
CA ASP A 221 -23.54 -35.35 34.07
C ASP A 221 -22.63 -34.26 34.63
N ASP A 222 -23.05 -33.76 35.79
CA ASP A 222 -22.28 -33.01 36.77
C ASP A 222 -20.92 -33.68 37.03
N ASP A 223 -19.80 -32.96 36.86
CA ASP A 223 -18.58 -33.27 37.60
C ASP A 223 -17.81 -32.00 37.95
N GLU A 224 -18.02 -31.52 39.17
CA GLU A 224 -17.18 -30.54 39.85
C GLU A 224 -15.83 -31.18 40.21
N GLY A 225 -14.93 -31.25 39.22
CA GLY A 225 -13.54 -31.68 39.42
C GLY A 225 -12.59 -30.50 39.55
N GLU A 226 -12.42 -29.96 40.76
CA GLU A 226 -11.25 -29.14 41.11
C GLU A 226 -9.97 -29.96 40.88
N GLY A 227 -9.13 -29.49 39.95
CA GLY A 227 -7.87 -30.15 39.58
C GLY A 227 -6.77 -29.15 39.25
N ASP A 228 -6.15 -28.61 40.29
CA ASP A 228 -4.81 -28.01 40.26
C ASP A 228 -3.82 -28.98 39.59
N ALA A 229 -3.23 -28.59 38.45
CA ALA A 229 -2.04 -29.23 37.92
C ALA A 229 -1.20 -28.26 37.09
N ASP A 230 -0.18 -27.71 37.75
CA ASP A 230 1.09 -27.32 37.16
C ASP A 230 1.52 -28.26 36.02
N VAL A 231 1.67 -27.74 34.80
CA VAL A 231 2.43 -28.41 33.74
C VAL A 231 3.54 -27.50 33.24
N GLU A 232 4.72 -27.79 33.79
CA GLU A 232 6.03 -27.41 33.27
C GLU A 232 6.21 -27.76 31.79
N GLY A 233 6.73 -26.79 31.05
CA GLY A 233 7.96 -26.96 30.27
C GLY A 233 8.03 -28.09 29.23
N LYS A 234 7.88 -27.73 27.96
CA LYS A 234 8.62 -28.41 26.88
C LYS A 234 8.97 -27.46 25.73
N SER A 235 10.16 -26.87 25.87
CA SER A 235 10.92 -26.24 24.80
C SER A 235 11.31 -27.28 23.75
N GLY A 236 10.61 -27.30 22.62
CA GLY A 236 10.95 -28.10 21.44
C GLY A 236 11.44 -27.22 20.30
N ALA A 237 12.68 -26.75 20.37
CA ALA A 237 13.34 -26.09 19.24
C ALA A 237 13.62 -27.11 18.12
N LYS A 238 12.97 -26.96 16.97
CA LYS A 238 13.36 -27.64 15.72
C LYS A 238 14.25 -26.70 14.90
N PRO A 239 15.51 -27.05 14.60
CA PRO A 239 16.32 -26.31 13.64
C PRO A 239 15.83 -26.65 12.22
N LEU A 240 15.33 -25.66 11.50
CA LEU A 240 15.00 -25.79 10.09
C LEU A 240 16.28 -25.61 9.29
N ALA A 241 16.72 -26.73 8.70
CA ALA A 241 17.91 -26.83 7.87
C ALA A 241 17.76 -25.96 6.61
N ALA A 242 18.84 -25.26 6.30
CA ALA A 242 19.05 -24.54 5.06
C ALA A 242 18.99 -25.50 3.86
N LEU A 243 18.19 -25.15 2.85
CA LEU A 243 18.40 -25.62 1.49
C LEU A 243 18.41 -24.38 0.57
N ALA A 244 19.62 -24.04 0.14
CA ALA A 244 19.94 -23.30 -1.06
C ALA A 244 20.83 -24.24 -1.91
N PRO A 245 21.14 -23.94 -3.17
CA PRO A 245 20.71 -22.81 -4.01
C PRO A 245 19.64 -23.15 -5.06
#